data_AF-M1FHT9-F1
#
_entry.id   AF-M1FHT9-F1
#
_cell.length_a   1.000
_cell.length_b   1.000
_cell.length_c   1.000
_cell.angle_alpha   90.00
_cell.angle_beta   90.00
_cell.angle_gamma   90.00
#
_symmetry.space_group_name_H-M   'P 1'
#
loop_
_entity.id
_entity.type
_entity.pdbx_description
1 polymer ?
#
loop_
_entity_poly.entity_id
_entity_poly.type
_entity_poly.pdbx_seq_one_letter_code
_entity_poly.pdbx_strand_id
1 'polypeptide(L)' 'MPRQARVIVPGFPHHIVQRGHNRQPVFVERRDFEYYLANLQEWKQVYELDN' A
#
# COMPACT_ATOMS: atom_id res chain seq x y z
N MET A 1 3.31 10.56 -20.41
CA MET A 1 4.10 9.34 -20.73
C MET A 1 3.26 8.11 -20.38
N PRO A 2 3.19 7.10 -21.25
CA PRO A 2 2.51 5.84 -20.93
C PRO A 2 3.20 5.17 -19.75
N ARG A 3 2.43 4.77 -18.73
CA ARG A 3 2.95 3.97 -17.62
C ARG A 3 3.08 2.53 -18.10
N GLN A 4 4.24 1.92 -17.90
CA GLN A 4 4.40 0.48 -18.09
C GLN A 4 3.46 -0.28 -17.16
N ALA A 5 2.93 -1.40 -17.63
CA ALA A 5 2.15 -2.30 -16.80
C ALA A 5 3.00 -2.81 -15.63
N ARG A 6 2.37 -3.04 -14.48
CA ARG A 6 3.05 -3.63 -13.33
C ARG A 6 3.27 -5.12 -13.58
N VAL A 7 4.47 -5.61 -13.28
CA VAL A 7 4.75 -7.06 -13.27
C VAL A 7 4.25 -7.62 -11.95
N ILE A 8 3.38 -8.63 -12.01
CA ILE A 8 2.82 -9.33 -10.83
C ILE A 8 3.34 -10.76 -10.87
N VAL A 9 3.97 -11.20 -9.78
CA VAL A 9 4.56 -12.54 -9.68
C VAL A 9 4.01 -13.25 -8.43
N PRO A 10 3.26 -14.34 -8.65
CA PRO A 10 2.88 -15.36 -7.68
C PRO A 10 3.75 -15.55 -6.44
N GLY A 11 3.35 -15.19 -5.22
CA GLY A 11 4.07 -15.62 -4.01
C GLY A 11 5.44 -14.97 -3.77
N PHE A 12 5.76 -13.88 -4.47
CA PHE A 12 6.94 -13.05 -4.19
C PHE A 12 6.54 -11.75 -3.50
N PRO A 13 7.35 -11.22 -2.57
CA PRO A 13 7.04 -9.94 -1.94
C PRO A 13 7.14 -8.80 -2.95
N HIS A 14 6.10 -7.95 -2.98
CA HIS A 14 6.09 -6.72 -3.76
C HIS A 14 6.38 -5.52 -2.86
N HIS A 15 7.38 -4.70 -3.23
CA HIS A 15 7.62 -3.44 -2.53
C HIS A 15 6.58 -2.40 -2.97
N ILE A 16 5.76 -1.95 -2.02
CA ILE A 16 4.72 -0.94 -2.24
C ILE A 16 5.20 0.40 -1.69
N VAL A 17 5.12 1.44 -2.52
CA VAL A 17 5.41 2.82 -2.12
C VAL A 17 4.19 3.68 -2.36
N GLN A 18 3.75 4.40 -1.33
CA GLN A 18 2.67 5.38 -1.44
C GLN A 18 3.25 6.79 -1.55
N ARG A 19 2.72 7.58 -2.48
CA ARG A 19 3.12 8.98 -2.69
C ARG A 19 1.88 9.85 -2.72
N GLY A 20 1.92 10.97 -2.01
CA GLY A 20 0.82 11.93 -2.04
C GLY A 20 0.72 12.60 -3.40
N HIS A 21 -0.50 13.00 -3.75
CA HIS A 21 -0.74 13.77 -4.96
C HIS A 21 0.08 15.06 -4.93
N ASN A 22 0.71 15.44 -6.04
CA ASN A 22 1.55 16.64 -6.14
C ASN A 22 2.60 16.79 -5.02
N ARG A 23 3.20 15.67 -4.58
CA ARG A 23 4.21 15.63 -3.50
C ARG A 23 3.69 16.11 -2.14
N GLN A 24 2.38 16.16 -1.96
CA GLN A 24 1.78 16.43 -0.66
C GLN A 24 2.08 15.29 0.32
N PRO A 25 2.01 15.55 1.63
CA PRO A 25 2.09 14.50 2.64
C PRO A 25 1.06 13.40 2.36
N VAL A 26 1.47 12.13 2.51
CA VAL A 26 0.56 10.98 2.44
C VAL A 26 -0.32 10.93 3.69
N PHE A 27 0.27 11.24 4.84
CA PHE A 27 -0.37 11.32 6.14
C PHE A 27 -0.10 12.72 6.69
N VAL A 28 -1.15 13.44 7.05
CA VAL A 28 -1.03 14.80 7.62
C VAL A 28 -0.89 14.70 9.13
N GLU A 29 -1.68 13.81 9.73
CA GLU A 29 -1.66 13.51 11.14
C GLU A 29 -1.27 12.05 11.39
N ARG A 30 -0.78 11.78 12.61
CA ARG A 30 -0.42 10.42 13.04
C ARG A 30 -1.59 9.43 12.90
N ARG A 31 -2.82 9.88 13.17
CA ARG A 31 -4.03 9.05 13.06
C ARG A 31 -4.28 8.54 11.64
N ASP A 32 -3.87 9.31 10.61
CA ASP A 32 -4.05 8.91 9.21
C ASP A 32 -3.17 7.69 8.89
N PHE A 33 -1.95 7.69 9.42
CA PHE A 33 -1.01 6.58 9.30
C PHE A 33 -1.49 5.35 10.08
N GLU A 34 -1.98 5.54 11.31
CA GLU A 34 -2.51 4.45 12.13
C GLU A 34 -3.74 3.80 11.49
N TYR A 35 -4.65 4.61 10.94
CA TYR A 35 -5.81 4.13 10.18
C TYR A 35 -5.38 3.34 8.93
N TYR A 36 -4.38 3.83 8.20
CA TYR A 36 -3.82 3.12 7.05
C TYR A 36 -3.24 1.74 7.44
N LEU A 37 -2.49 1.66 8.53
CA LEU A 37 -1.96 0.39 9.02
C LEU A 37 -3.06 -0.59 9.44
N ALA A 38 -4.10 -0.12 10.14
CA ALA A 38 -5.23 -0.95 10.53
C ALA A 38 -5.95 -1.52 9.29
N ASN A 39 -6.14 -0.69 8.27
CA ASN A 39 -6.75 -1.08 7.01
C ASN A 39 -5.90 -2.15 6.27
N LEU A 40 -4.57 -1.98 6.23
CA LEU A 40 -3.67 -3.00 5.66
C LEU A 40 -3.77 -4.35 6.40
N GLN A 41 -3.88 -4.31 7.73
CA GLN A 41 -4.03 -5.52 8.53
C GLN A 41 -5.38 -6.21 8.27
N GLU A 42 -6.46 -5.45 8.18
CA GLU A 42 -7.80 -5.95 7.85
C GLU A 42 -7.80 -6.67 6.50
N TRP A 43 -7.30 -6.03 5.44
CA TRP A 43 -7.27 -6.66 4.12
C TRP A 43 -6.32 -7.85 4.03
N LYS A 44 -5.21 -7.83 4.78
CA LYS A 44 -4.32 -8.99 4.86
C LYS A 44 -5.08 -10.23 5.35
N GLN A 45 -5.96 -10.06 6.34
CA GLN A 45 -6.80 -11.15 6.86
C GLN A 45 -7.86 -11.58 5.84
N VAL A 46 -8.55 -10.63 5.21
CA VAL A 46 -9.59 -10.92 4.19
C VAL A 46 -9.05 -11.71 3.01
N TYR A 47 -7.81 -11.44 2.59
CA TYR A 47 -7.17 -12.11 1.46
C TYR A 47 -6.26 -13.27 1.85
N GLU A 48 -6.28 -13.70 3.12
CA GLU A 48 -5.51 -14.85 3.62
C GLU A 48 -4.02 -14.80 3.21
N LEU A 49 -3.42 -13.60 3.27
CA LEU A 49 -2.03 -13.42 2.87
C LEU A 49 -1.11 -13.88 4.00
N ASP A 50 -0.26 -14.86 3.71
CA ASP A 50 0.81 -15.32 4.62
C ASP A 50 1.94 -14.27 4.74
N ASN A 51 2.71 -14.32 5.83
CA ASN A 51 3.94 -13.53 6.00
C ASN A 51 5.14 -14.19 5.34
#